data_AF-A0A2U1KUA5-F1
#
_entry.id   AF-A0A2U1KUA5-F1
#
_cell.length_a   1.000
_cell.length_b   1.000
_cell.length_c   1.000
_cell.angle_alpha   90.00
_cell.angle_beta   90.00
_cell.angle_gamma   90.00
#
_symmetry.space_group_name_H-M   'P 1'
#
loop_
_entity.id
_entity.type
_entity.pdbx_description
1 polymer ?
#
loop_
_entity_poly.entity_id
_entity_poly.type
_entity_poly.pdbx_seq_one_letter_code
_entity_poly.pdbx_strand_id
1 'polypeptide(L)'
;MNQKESRSSWGSSSKMERRELFEERAETILLLIKQRFPGLPQSLLDINKIESNKDVGHAVLESYSRVLESLANTVMNRIEDVLSADDLAHESLESNNAKSQASGQTTEGAPTSTTISDFMGWEPDQEDT
;
A
#
# COMPACT_ATOMS: atom_id res chain seq x y z
N MET A 1 23.02 47.04 -49.02
CA MET A 1 22.50 46.73 -47.67
C MET A 1 22.69 45.25 -47.39
N ASN A 2 23.58 44.86 -46.47
CA ASN A 2 23.61 43.49 -45.92
C ASN A 2 23.40 43.61 -44.40
N GLN A 3 22.20 43.25 -43.93
CA GLN A 3 21.94 43.09 -42.50
C GLN A 3 22.63 41.80 -42.05
N LYS A 4 23.76 41.96 -41.37
CA LYS A 4 24.48 40.86 -40.72
C LYS A 4 23.66 40.41 -39.53
N GLU A 5 23.31 39.13 -39.54
CA GLU A 5 22.52 38.42 -38.55
C GLU A 5 22.85 38.85 -37.12
N SER A 6 21.80 39.31 -36.45
CA SER A 6 21.72 39.54 -35.02
C SER A 6 22.10 38.26 -34.29
N ARG A 7 23.37 38.13 -33.91
CA ARG A 7 23.82 37.14 -32.94
C ARG A 7 22.96 37.32 -31.69
N SER A 8 22.01 36.40 -31.50
CA SER A 8 21.18 36.33 -30.31
C SER A 8 22.09 36.01 -29.12
N SER A 9 22.52 37.09 -28.46
CA SER A 9 23.19 37.05 -27.17
C SER A 9 22.15 36.63 -26.13
N TRP A 10 21.92 35.33 -26.02
CA TRP A 10 21.21 34.75 -24.91
C TRP A 10 22.04 35.01 -23.64
N GLY A 11 21.67 36.05 -22.89
CA GLY A 11 22.31 36.54 -21.68
C GLY A 11 22.77 35.41 -20.76
N SER A 12 24.07 35.41 -20.47
CA SER A 12 24.75 34.36 -19.71
C SER A 12 24.32 34.32 -18.23
N SER A 13 23.97 35.48 -17.65
CA SER A 13 23.65 35.60 -16.22
C SER A 13 22.25 35.04 -15.88
N SER A 14 21.24 35.26 -16.72
CA SER A 14 19.88 34.70 -16.52
C SER A 14 19.77 33.20 -16.83
N LYS A 15 20.84 32.59 -17.36
CA LYS A 15 20.94 31.13 -17.53
C LYS A 15 21.47 30.43 -16.29
N MET A 16 22.31 31.09 -15.50
CA MET A 16 22.86 30.51 -14.26
C MET A 16 21.78 30.44 -13.19
N GLU A 17 21.10 31.55 -12.93
CA GLU A 17 19.98 31.63 -11.98
C GLU A 17 18.84 30.66 -12.34
N ARG A 18 18.51 30.53 -13.63
CA ARG A 18 17.54 29.52 -14.09
C ARG A 18 18.02 28.08 -13.88
N ARG A 19 19.33 27.82 -13.94
CA ARG A 19 19.87 26.47 -13.70
C ARG A 19 19.75 26.09 -12.23
N GLU A 20 20.10 27.00 -11.33
CA GLU A 20 19.95 26.81 -9.88
C GLU A 20 18.48 26.54 -9.50
N LEU A 21 17.54 27.29 -10.07
CA LEU A 21 16.11 27.04 -9.87
C LEU A 21 15.68 25.65 -10.35
N PHE A 22 16.23 25.16 -11.47
CA PHE A 22 15.90 23.82 -11.97
C PHE A 22 16.54 22.71 -11.14
N GLU A 23 17.73 22.94 -10.59
CA GLU A 23 18.40 22.03 -9.67
C GLU A 23 17.57 21.85 -8.39
N GLU A 24 17.17 22.94 -7.75
CA GLU A 24 16.30 22.92 -6.56
C GLU A 24 14.98 22.20 -6.84
N ARG A 25 14.35 22.49 -8.00
CA ARG A 25 13.11 21.83 -8.41
C ARG A 25 13.32 20.32 -8.64
N ALA A 26 14.43 19.92 -9.24
CA ALA A 26 14.73 18.51 -9.47
C ALA A 26 14.96 17.76 -8.16
N GLU A 27 15.68 18.35 -7.20
CA GLU A 27 15.88 17.79 -5.86
C GLU A 27 14.56 17.64 -5.11
N THR A 28 13.68 18.65 -5.20
CA THR A 28 12.34 18.60 -4.60
C THR A 28 11.51 17.47 -5.19
N ILE A 29 11.51 17.32 -6.52
CA ILE A 29 10.79 16.24 -7.19
C ILE A 29 11.35 14.88 -6.77
N LEU A 30 12.68 14.73 -6.70
CA LEU A 30 13.31 13.50 -6.25
C LEU A 30 12.90 13.13 -4.81
N LEU A 31 12.82 14.12 -3.92
CA LEU A 31 12.36 13.92 -2.54
C LEU A 31 10.90 13.43 -2.50
N LEU A 32 10.02 14.06 -3.29
CA LEU A 32 8.61 13.66 -3.38
C LEU A 32 8.47 12.23 -3.92
N ILE A 33 9.28 11.84 -4.91
CA ILE A 33 9.27 10.48 -5.44
C ILE A 33 9.65 9.47 -4.35
N LYS A 34 10.71 9.75 -3.57
CA LYS A 34 11.14 8.87 -2.47
C LYS A 34 10.05 8.71 -1.39
N GLN A 35 9.35 9.78 -1.05
CA GLN A 35 8.27 9.73 -0.05
C GLN A 35 7.04 8.97 -0.55
N ARG A 36 6.66 9.14 -1.82
CA ARG A 36 5.47 8.50 -2.39
C ARG A 36 5.69 7.04 -2.75
N PHE A 37 6.93 6.65 -3.01
CA PHE A 37 7.27 5.31 -3.49
C PHE A 37 8.48 4.75 -2.72
N PRO A 38 8.32 4.39 -1.43
CA PRO A 38 9.41 3.90 -0.59
C PRO A 38 9.99 2.54 -1.05
N GLY A 39 9.27 1.81 -1.91
CA GLY A 39 9.73 0.53 -2.49
C GLY A 39 10.41 0.64 -3.85
N LEU A 40 10.80 1.85 -4.30
CA LEU A 40 11.44 2.02 -5.60
C LEU A 40 12.80 1.28 -5.65
N PRO A 41 13.15 0.58 -6.74
CA PRO A 41 14.50 0.05 -6.90
C PRO A 41 15.52 1.19 -6.93
N GLN A 42 16.77 0.84 -6.60
CA GLN A 42 17.89 1.78 -6.56
C GLN A 42 18.11 2.43 -7.92
N SER A 43 18.46 3.72 -7.91
CA SER A 43 18.77 4.41 -9.14
C SER A 43 20.09 3.89 -9.72
N LEU A 44 20.24 3.99 -11.04
CA LEU A 44 21.49 3.65 -11.72
C LEU A 44 22.68 4.46 -11.16
N LEU A 45 22.44 5.71 -10.75
CA LEU A 45 23.47 6.54 -10.13
C LEU A 45 23.89 5.98 -8.76
N ASP A 46 22.94 5.53 -7.95
CA ASP A 46 23.24 4.97 -6.62
C ASP A 46 24.02 3.65 -6.75
N ILE A 47 23.64 2.80 -7.70
CA ILE A 47 24.37 1.56 -8.01
C ILE A 47 25.82 1.88 -8.38
N ASN A 48 26.03 2.81 -9.33
CA ASN A 48 27.37 3.21 -9.75
C ASN A 48 28.19 3.82 -8.60
N LYS A 49 27.57 4.63 -7.73
CA LYS A 49 28.24 5.21 -6.56
C LYS A 49 28.74 4.14 -5.61
N ILE A 50 28.00 3.05 -5.44
CA ILE A 50 28.39 1.94 -4.57
C ILE A 50 29.51 1.12 -5.18
N GLU A 51 29.37 0.77 -6.45
CA GLU A 51 30.38 -0.05 -7.16
C GLU A 51 31.74 0.67 -7.26
N SER A 52 31.71 1.99 -7.46
CA SER A 52 32.93 2.79 -7.59
C SER A 52 33.49 3.33 -6.27
N ASN A 53 32.77 3.16 -5.14
CA ASN A 53 33.20 3.70 -3.86
C ASN A 53 34.46 3.00 -3.34
N LYS A 54 35.43 3.79 -2.89
CA LYS A 54 36.68 3.32 -2.27
C LYS A 54 36.76 3.65 -0.77
N ASP A 55 35.84 4.44 -0.26
CA ASP A 55 35.77 4.81 1.15
C ASP A 55 35.02 3.72 1.94
N VAL A 56 35.78 2.99 2.77
CA VAL A 56 35.25 1.91 3.61
C VAL A 56 34.25 2.42 4.64
N GLY A 57 34.48 3.60 5.24
CA GLY A 57 33.57 4.18 6.23
C GLY A 57 32.22 4.52 5.61
N HIS A 58 32.24 5.14 4.43
CA HIS A 58 31.01 5.43 3.69
C HIS A 58 30.28 4.15 3.24
N ALA A 59 31.01 3.12 2.80
CA ALA A 59 30.42 1.84 2.41
C ALA A 59 29.68 1.16 3.57
N VAL A 60 30.25 1.21 4.78
CA VAL A 60 29.61 0.68 6.00
C VAL A 60 28.35 1.47 6.32
N LEU A 61 28.41 2.81 6.31
CA LEU A 61 27.25 3.65 6.61
C LEU A 61 26.10 3.43 5.61
N GLU A 62 26.39 3.39 4.31
CA GLU A 62 25.39 3.17 3.26
C GLU A 62 24.75 1.79 3.37
N SER A 63 25.56 0.73 3.49
CA SER A 63 25.05 -0.65 3.59
C SER A 63 24.23 -0.86 4.86
N TYR A 64 24.67 -0.36 6.01
CA TYR A 64 23.96 -0.51 7.27
C TYR A 64 22.63 0.25 7.27
N SER A 65 22.64 1.50 6.78
CA SER A 65 21.41 2.29 6.65
C SER A 65 20.37 1.60 5.76
N ARG A 66 20.80 1.02 4.63
CA ARG A 66 19.93 0.27 3.72
C ARG A 66 19.33 -0.99 4.32
N VAL A 67 20.11 -1.74 5.09
CA VAL A 67 19.59 -2.94 5.78
C VAL A 67 18.49 -2.54 6.77
N LEU A 68 18.70 -1.46 7.53
CA LEU A 68 17.70 -0.94 8.46
C LEU A 68 16.44 -0.42 7.75
N GLU A 69 16.61 0.31 6.65
CA GLU A 69 15.48 0.78 5.83
C GLU A 69 14.67 -0.39 5.26
N SER A 70 15.34 -1.40 4.70
CA SER A 70 14.69 -2.60 4.17
C SER A 70 13.95 -3.39 5.25
N LEU A 71 14.53 -3.50 6.44
CA LEU A 71 13.88 -4.15 7.58
C LEU A 71 12.65 -3.38 8.03
N ALA A 72 12.74 -2.05 8.16
CA ALA A 72 11.61 -1.20 8.54
C ALA A 72 10.45 -1.35 7.53
N ASN A 73 10.73 -1.29 6.23
CA ASN A 73 9.74 -1.51 5.18
C ASN A 73 9.12 -2.91 5.25
N THR A 74 9.93 -3.93 5.52
CA THR A 74 9.43 -5.30 5.68
C THR A 74 8.46 -5.42 6.85
N VAL A 75 8.80 -4.81 8.00
CA VAL A 75 7.93 -4.84 9.19
C VAL A 75 6.63 -4.08 8.93
N MET A 76 6.69 -2.89 8.31
CA MET A 76 5.49 -2.12 7.96
C MET A 76 4.56 -2.90 7.02
N ASN A 77 5.11 -3.49 5.95
CA ASN A 77 4.32 -4.31 5.02
C ASN A 77 3.64 -5.49 5.73
N ARG A 78 4.30 -6.11 6.71
CA ARG A 78 3.68 -7.21 7.49
C ARG A 78 2.55 -6.75 8.38
N ILE A 79 2.64 -5.54 8.93
CA ILE A 79 1.53 -4.95 9.70
C ILE A 79 0.36 -4.66 8.76
N GLU A 80 0.62 -4.10 7.58
CA GLU A 80 -0.39 -3.83 6.55
C GLU A 80 -1.07 -5.13 6.06
N ASP A 81 -0.31 -6.20 5.82
CA ASP A 81 -0.84 -7.52 5.45
C ASP A 81 -1.85 -8.05 6.49
N VAL A 82 -1.51 -7.92 7.79
CA VAL A 82 -2.35 -8.40 8.89
C VAL A 82 -3.62 -7.56 9.00
N LEU A 83 -3.51 -6.23 8.94
CA LEU A 83 -4.67 -5.34 8.98
C LEU A 83 -5.60 -5.60 7.79
N SER A 84 -5.06 -5.78 6.59
CA SER A 84 -5.86 -6.09 5.40
C SER A 84 -6.57 -7.44 5.51
N ALA A 85 -5.93 -8.45 6.13
CA ALA A 85 -6.57 -9.74 6.35
C ALA A 85 -7.68 -9.68 7.41
N ASP A 86 -7.51 -8.83 8.43
CA ASP A 86 -8.52 -8.58 9.47
C ASP A 86 -9.76 -7.89 8.89
N ASP A 87 -9.57 -6.85 8.08
CA ASP A 87 -10.65 -6.16 7.37
C ASP A 87 -11.46 -7.14 6.50
N LEU A 88 -10.77 -8.00 5.74
CA LEU A 88 -11.40 -9.02 4.90
C LEU A 88 -12.18 -10.06 5.73
N ALA A 89 -11.64 -10.45 6.89
CA ALA A 89 -12.31 -11.37 7.79
C ALA A 89 -13.60 -10.73 8.36
N HIS A 90 -13.54 -9.46 8.76
CA HIS A 90 -14.70 -8.70 9.21
C HIS A 90 -15.80 -8.60 8.13
N GLU A 91 -15.45 -8.22 6.90
CA GLU A 91 -16.40 -8.17 5.77
C GLU A 91 -17.04 -9.55 5.50
N SER A 92 -16.27 -10.63 5.62
CA SER A 92 -16.78 -11.99 5.44
C SER A 92 -17.81 -12.38 6.51
N LEU A 93 -17.62 -11.95 7.76
CA LEU A 93 -18.53 -12.20 8.86
C LEU A 93 -19.84 -11.41 8.70
N GLU A 94 -19.76 -10.14 8.29
CA GLU A 94 -20.94 -9.32 8.00
C GLU A 94 -21.76 -9.88 6.83
N SER A 95 -21.10 -10.31 5.76
CA SER A 95 -21.73 -10.97 4.60
C SER A 95 -22.40 -12.30 4.96
N ASN A 96 -21.77 -13.10 5.83
CA ASN A 96 -22.35 -14.34 6.32
C ASN A 96 -23.58 -14.10 7.21
N ASN A 97 -23.55 -13.06 8.06
CA ASN A 97 -24.69 -12.70 8.90
C ASN A 97 -25.87 -12.15 8.06
N ALA A 98 -25.59 -11.39 7.00
CA ALA A 98 -26.60 -10.94 6.04
C ALA A 98 -27.23 -12.08 5.22
N LYS A 99 -26.45 -13.10 4.84
CA LYS A 99 -26.99 -14.31 4.17
C LYS A 99 -27.85 -15.17 5.09
N SER A 100 -27.53 -15.25 6.38
CA SER A 100 -28.37 -15.92 7.37
C SER A 100 -29.71 -15.22 7.60
N GLN A 101 -29.81 -13.90 7.36
CA GLN A 101 -31.09 -13.16 7.39
C GLN A 101 -31.86 -13.17 6.07
N ALA A 102 -31.19 -13.36 4.92
CA ALA A 102 -31.85 -13.42 3.60
C ALA A 102 -32.43 -14.80 3.25
N SER A 103 -32.05 -15.88 3.95
CA SER A 103 -32.66 -17.22 3.80
C SER A 103 -33.96 -17.39 4.62
N GLY A 104 -34.67 -16.30 4.87
CA GLY A 104 -35.85 -16.27 5.72
C GLY A 104 -37.03 -15.50 5.13
N GLN A 105 -37.37 -15.68 3.84
CA GLN A 105 -38.72 -15.32 3.39
C GLN A 105 -39.24 -16.12 2.18
N THR A 106 -40.29 -16.90 2.48
CA THR A 106 -41.48 -17.26 1.67
C THR A 106 -41.35 -18.17 0.44
N THR A 107 -41.60 -19.47 0.66
CA THR A 107 -42.66 -20.17 -0.08
C THR A 107 -43.84 -20.40 0.86
N GLU A 108 -45.04 -20.24 0.30
CA GLU A 108 -46.31 -20.02 0.96
C GLU A 108 -46.82 -21.23 1.78
N GLY A 109 -47.44 -20.96 2.93
CA GLY A 109 -48.27 -21.91 3.68
C GLY A 109 -47.63 -22.45 4.96
N ALA A 110 -47.89 -21.83 6.10
CA ALA A 110 -47.69 -22.47 7.42
C ALA A 110 -48.90 -23.39 7.72
N PRO A 111 -48.70 -24.51 8.45
CA PRO A 111 -48.59 -24.35 9.89
C PRO A 111 -47.37 -25.07 10.50
N THR A 112 -46.93 -24.48 11.62
CA THR A 112 -46.17 -25.07 12.73
C THR A 112 -44.72 -25.50 12.47
N SER A 113 -43.82 -24.66 12.98
CA SER A 113 -42.43 -24.93 13.36
C SER A 113 -42.21 -26.34 13.91
N THR A 114 -41.48 -27.17 13.15
CA THR A 114 -40.84 -28.38 13.69
C THR A 114 -39.59 -27.94 14.45
N THR A 115 -39.72 -27.80 15.76
CA THR A 115 -38.59 -27.53 16.65
C THR A 115 -37.76 -28.80 16.79
N ILE A 116 -36.44 -28.70 17.01
CA ILE A 116 -35.49 -29.86 17.07
C ILE A 116 -35.97 -31.00 17.99
N SER A 117 -36.76 -30.69 19.02
CA SER A 117 -37.44 -31.64 19.90
C SER A 117 -38.27 -32.70 19.15
N ASP A 118 -38.94 -32.31 18.06
CA ASP A 118 -39.82 -33.16 17.24
C ASP A 118 -39.01 -34.16 16.38
N PHE A 119 -37.77 -33.79 16.00
CA PHE A 119 -36.85 -34.65 15.26
C PHE A 119 -36.16 -35.69 16.13
N MET A 120 -35.91 -35.37 17.40
CA MET A 120 -35.17 -36.24 18.33
C MET A 120 -36.06 -37.28 19.04
N GLY A 121 -37.38 -37.28 18.78
CA GLY A 121 -38.31 -38.29 19.30
C GLY A 121 -38.40 -38.31 20.83
N TRP A 122 -38.12 -37.18 21.48
CA TRP A 122 -38.24 -37.00 22.93
C TRP A 122 -39.54 -36.27 23.22
N GLU A 123 -40.66 -36.94 22.99
CA GLU A 123 -41.93 -36.51 23.55
C GLU A 123 -42.00 -37.05 24.99
N PRO A 124 -42.16 -36.21 26.02
CA PRO A 124 -42.42 -36.73 27.35
C PRO A 124 -43.85 -37.27 27.36
N ASP A 125 -44.01 -38.57 27.60
CA ASP A 125 -45.32 -39.20 27.77
C ASP A 125 -46.13 -38.41 28.81
N GLN A 126 -47.19 -37.73 28.38
CA GLN A 126 -48.24 -37.26 29.27
C GLN A 126 -49.10 -38.47 29.62
N GLU A 127 -48.81 -39.09 30.76
CA GLU A 127 -49.70 -40.05 31.41
C GLU A 127 -51.01 -39.35 31.81
N ASP A 128 -52.11 -39.76 31.17
CA ASP A 128 -53.48 -39.47 31.62
C ASP A 128 -53.76 -40.23 32.93
N THR A 129 -53.89 -39.53 34.06
CA THR A 129 -55.08 -39.56 34.95
C THR A 129 -55.04 -38.50 36.04
#